data_AF-A0A1Z5R5K6-F1
#
_entry.id   AF-A0A1Z5R5K6-F1
#
_cell.length_a   1.000
_cell.length_b   1.000
_cell.length_c   1.000
_cell.angle_alpha   90.00
_cell.angle_beta   90.00
_cell.angle_gamma   90.00
#
_symmetry.space_group_name_H-M   'P 1'
#
loop_
_entity.id
_entity.type
_entity.pdbx_description
1 polymer ?
#
loop_
_entity_poly.entity_id
_entity_poly.type
_entity_poly.pdbx_seq_one_letter_code
_entity_poly.pdbx_strand_id
1 'polypeptide(L)' 'MMQQAKIQHQNPFFMETFINATWKIWKQRNNYIFDRGRPSFGSWKSSFYEEATLQAHRFSDDKLAVFLSYIPSLD' A
#
# COMPACT_ATOMS: atom_id res chain seq x y z
N MET A 1 17.76 5.59 5.06
CA MET A 1 16.95 4.36 4.88
C MET A 1 15.93 4.51 3.77
N MET A 2 14.95 5.43 3.84
CA MET A 2 13.92 5.59 2.79
C MET A 2 14.47 6.02 1.42
N GLN A 3 15.39 6.98 1.37
CA GLN A 3 16.03 7.41 0.11
C GLN A 3 16.84 6.27 -0.53
N GLN A 4 17.55 5.48 0.29
CA GLN A 4 18.31 4.32 -0.19
C GLN A 4 17.39 3.26 -0.79
N ALA A 5 16.28 2.93 -0.12
CA ALA A 5 15.29 2.00 -0.62
C ALA A 5 14.65 2.48 -1.94
N LYS A 6 14.34 3.78 -2.04
CA LYS A 6 13.85 4.38 -3.29
C LYS A 6 14.83 4.21 -4.45
N ILE A 7 16.13 4.43 -4.20
CA ILE A 7 17.19 4.27 -5.22
C ILE A 7 17.35 2.80 -5.61
N GLN A 8 17.29 1.88 -4.65
CA GLN A 8 17.48 0.44 -4.90
C GLN A 8 16.33 -0.22 -5.65
N HIS A 9 15.09 0.17 -5.36
CA HIS A 9 13.92 -0.46 -5.96
C HIS A 9 13.52 0.11 -7.33
N GLN A 10 14.02 1.31 -7.69
CA GLN A 10 13.79 2.00 -8.98
C GLN A 10 12.34 1.92 -9.52
N ASN A 11 11.36 1.80 -8.61
CA ASN A 11 9.98 1.60 -8.97
C ASN A 11 9.26 2.96 -9.02
N PRO A 12 8.57 3.29 -10.13
CA PRO A 12 7.85 4.55 -10.26
C PRO A 12 6.75 4.75 -9.21
N PHE A 13 6.30 3.67 -8.55
CA PHE A 13 5.26 3.66 -7.54
C PHE A 13 5.77 3.34 -6.13
N PHE A 14 7.07 3.44 -5.89
CA PHE A 14 7.68 3.13 -4.60
C PHE A 14 7.04 3.94 -3.47
N MET A 15 6.85 5.25 -3.67
CA MET A 15 6.33 6.13 -2.63
C MET A 15 4.86 5.85 -2.33
N GLU A 16 4.05 5.62 -3.37
CA GLU A 16 2.63 5.29 -3.29
C GLU A 16 2.43 3.97 -2.53
N THR A 17 3.23 2.96 -2.89
CA THR A 17 3.27 1.67 -2.20
C THR A 17 3.65 1.84 -0.73
N PHE A 18 4.73 2.57 -0.45
CA PHE A 18 5.26 2.75 0.89
C PHE A 18 4.29 3.53 1.81
N ILE A 19 3.70 4.60 1.30
CA ILE A 19 2.73 5.42 2.02
C ILE A 19 1.49 4.59 2.36
N ASN A 20 0.94 3.84 1.39
CA ASN A 20 -0.22 2.98 1.63
C ASN A 20 0.06 1.88 2.64
N ALA A 21 1.20 1.19 2.49
CA ALA A 21 1.63 0.15 3.43
C ALA A 21 1.69 0.70 4.86
N THR A 22 2.39 1.83 5.04
CA THR A 22 2.55 2.48 6.35
C THR A 22 1.23 2.98 6.91
N TRP A 23 0.38 3.59 6.07
CA TRP A 23 -0.96 4.03 6.45
C TRP A 23 -1.83 2.89 6.96
N LYS A 24 -1.74 1.71 6.34
CA LYS A 24 -2.50 0.53 6.75
C LYS A 24 -1.96 -0.10 8.02
N ILE A 25 -0.65 -0.04 8.28
CA ILE A 25 -0.09 -0.42 9.58
C ILE A 25 -0.68 0.46 10.67
N TRP A 26 -0.71 1.78 10.43
CA TRP A 26 -1.30 2.74 11.38
C TRP A 26 -2.79 2.47 11.62
N LYS A 27 -3.59 2.25 10.55
CA LYS A 27 -5.02 1.90 10.69
C LYS A 27 -5.23 0.59 11.45
N GLN A 28 -4.44 -0.45 11.16
CA GLN A 28 -4.55 -1.73 11.86
C GLN A 28 -4.22 -1.59 13.36
N ARG A 29 -3.18 -0.80 13.70
CA ARG A 29 -2.85 -0.50 15.09
C ARG A 29 -3.98 0.23 15.80
N ASN A 30 -4.61 1.20 15.14
CA ASN A 30 -5.74 1.93 15.71
C ASN A 30 -6.95 1.02 15.94
N ASN A 31 -7.30 0.17 14.98
CA ASN A 31 -8.36 -0.84 15.12
C ASN A 31 -8.12 -1.77 16.33
N TYR A 32 -6.86 -2.16 16.57
CA TYR A 32 -6.51 -2.93 17.77
C TYR A 32 -6.74 -2.16 19.08
N ILE A 33 -6.36 -0.88 19.13
CA ILE A 33 -6.47 -0.05 20.33
C ILE A 33 -7.92 0.34 20.65
N PHE A 34 -8.67 0.79 19.64
CA PHE A 34 -9.99 1.39 19.83
C PHE A 34 -11.14 0.39 19.68
N ASP A 35 -11.01 -0.59 18.78
CA ASP A 35 -12.10 -1.48 18.41
C ASP A 35 -11.82 -2.96 18.78
N ARG A 36 -10.70 -3.23 19.45
CA ARG A 36 -10.22 -4.58 19.82
C ARG A 36 -10.08 -5.52 18.62
N GLY A 37 -9.87 -4.98 17.42
CA GLY A 37 -9.64 -5.77 16.22
C GLY A 37 -8.36 -6.58 16.33
N ARG A 38 -8.36 -7.84 15.87
CA ARG A 38 -7.17 -8.71 15.91
C ARG A 38 -6.23 -8.37 14.74
N PRO A 39 -5.01 -7.85 14.99
CA PRO A 39 -4.06 -7.59 13.93
C PRO A 39 -3.56 -8.91 13.34
N SER A 40 -3.41 -8.94 12.03
CA SER A 40 -2.76 -10.04 11.31
C SER A 40 -2.13 -9.53 10.02
N PHE A 41 -1.08 -10.19 9.56
CA PHE A 41 -0.48 -9.84 8.28
C PHE A 41 -1.49 -9.97 7.12
N GLY A 42 -2.32 -11.03 7.14
CA GLY A 42 -3.36 -11.25 6.13
C GLY A 42 -4.38 -10.10 6.07
N SER A 43 -4.95 -9.70 7.20
CA SER A 43 -5.92 -8.60 7.23
C SER A 43 -5.30 -7.25 6.85
N TRP A 44 -4.06 -6.98 7.26
CA TRP A 44 -3.33 -5.79 6.81
C TRP A 44 -3.10 -5.80 5.30
N LYS A 45 -2.64 -6.94 4.77
CA LYS A 45 -2.33 -7.14 3.34
C LYS A 45 -3.58 -6.93 2.49
N SER A 46 -4.71 -7.57 2.83
CA SER A 46 -5.99 -7.35 2.14
C SER A 46 -6.39 -5.87 2.15
N SER A 47 -6.35 -5.22 3.32
CA SER A 47 -6.69 -3.79 3.41
C SER A 47 -5.72 -2.87 2.65
N PHE A 48 -4.45 -3.26 2.50
CA PHE A 48 -3.47 -2.57 1.66
C PHE A 48 -3.84 -2.67 0.18
N TYR A 49 -4.14 -3.87 -0.31
CA TYR A 49 -4.56 -4.09 -1.71
C TYR A 49 -5.82 -3.30 -2.08
N GLU A 50 -6.81 -3.29 -1.20
CA GLU A 50 -8.04 -2.49 -1.38
C GLU A 50 -7.72 -0.99 -1.52
N GLU A 51 -6.88 -0.45 -0.64
CA GLU A 51 -6.54 0.99 -0.67
C GLU A 51 -5.66 1.35 -1.85
N ALA A 52 -4.71 0.49 -2.21
CA ALA A 52 -3.90 0.70 -3.39
C ALA A 52 -4.80 0.74 -4.64
N THR A 53 -5.72 -0.21 -4.78
CA THR A 53 -6.68 -0.22 -5.89
C THR A 53 -7.52 1.07 -5.92
N LEU A 54 -8.00 1.53 -4.77
CA LEU A 54 -8.73 2.81 -4.68
C LEU A 54 -7.86 4.03 -5.01
N GLN A 55 -6.59 4.03 -4.59
CA GLN A 55 -5.66 5.11 -4.92
C GLN A 55 -5.34 5.15 -6.41
N ALA A 56 -5.34 4.01 -7.10
CA ALA A 56 -5.07 3.93 -8.53
C ALA A 56 -5.99 4.87 -9.34
N HIS A 57 -7.26 4.98 -8.94
CA HIS A 57 -8.24 5.88 -9.56
C HIS A 57 -7.93 7.38 -9.44
N ARG A 58 -6.92 7.76 -8.65
CA ARG A 58 -6.44 9.14 -8.54
C ARG A 58 -5.30 9.45 -9.51
N PHE A 59 -4.82 8.45 -10.25
CA PHE A 59 -3.78 8.63 -11.25
C PHE A 59 -4.35 9.00 -12.60
N SER A 60 -3.48 9.49 -13.50
CA SER A 60 -3.81 9.58 -14.93
C SER A 60 -4.03 8.19 -15.50
N ASP A 61 -4.80 8.07 -16.58
CA ASP A 61 -5.13 6.79 -17.22
C ASP A 61 -3.89 5.95 -17.56
N ASP A 62 -2.83 6.59 -18.06
CA ASP A 62 -1.55 5.94 -18.36
C ASP A 62 -0.91 5.28 -17.12
N LYS A 63 -1.04 5.91 -15.96
CA LYS A 63 -0.46 5.41 -14.69
C LYS A 63 -1.40 4.46 -13.96
N LEU A 64 -2.71 4.63 -14.13
CA LEU A 64 -3.75 3.77 -13.57
C LEU A 64 -3.54 2.32 -14.01
N ALA A 65 -3.46 2.09 -15.32
CA ALA A 65 -3.30 0.74 -15.87
C ALA A 65 -2.01 0.07 -15.39
N VAL A 66 -0.90 0.81 -15.41
CA VAL A 66 0.41 0.30 -14.97
C VAL A 66 0.37 -0.02 -13.47
N PHE A 67 -0.19 0.86 -12.64
CA PHE A 67 -0.28 0.62 -11.20
C PHE A 67 -1.19 -0.55 -10.83
N LEU A 68 -2.34 -0.68 -11.50
CA LEU A 68 -3.26 -1.81 -11.27
C LEU A 68 -2.65 -3.15 -11.68
N SER A 69 -1.77 -3.16 -12.69
CA SER A 69 -1.01 -4.36 -13.07
C SER A 69 0.14 -4.68 -12.10
N TYR A 70 0.75 -3.65 -11.52
CA TYR A 70 1.87 -3.77 -10.57
C TYR A 70 1.43 -4.23 -9.18
N ILE A 71 0.29 -3.75 -8.66
CA ILE A 71 -0.13 -4.06 -7.30
C ILE A 71 -0.23 -5.57 -7.06
N PRO A 72 -0.95 -6.37 -7.87
CA PRO A 72 -1.01 -7.82 -7.72
C PRO A 72 0.33 -8.54 -7.85
N SER A 73 1.36 -7.91 -8.45
CA SER A 73 2.70 -8.50 -8.60
C SER A 73 3.56 -8.36 -7.35
N LEU A 74 3.03 -7.80 -6.25
CA LEU A 74 3.72 -7.65 -4.97
C LEU A 74 3.65 -8.90 -4.08
N ASP A 75 2.99 -9.96 -4.55
CA ASP A 75 2.85 -11.23 -3.84
C ASP A 75 4.08 -12.15 -3.92
#